data_AF-A0A973G2M2-F1
#
_entry.id   AF-A0A973G2M2-F1
#
_cell.length_a   1.000
_cell.length_b   1.000
_cell.length_c   1.000
_cell.angle_alpha   90.00
_cell.angle_beta   90.00
_cell.angle_gamma   90.00
#
_symmetry.space_group_name_H-M   'P 1'
#
loop_
_entity.id
_entity.type
_entity.pdbx_description
1 polymer ?
#
loop_
_entity_poly.entity_id
_entity_poly.type
_entity_poly.pdbx_seq_one_letter_code
_entity_poly.pdbx_strand_id
1 'polypeptide(L)'
;MKIGRYLIVFVFLMSMLITFGKRGIVDNYAMKERLMALKKANSDIALENRELSKKAALLRSDLQYIEMVARNEIGMVRKGDLVYRYSK
;
A
#
# COMPACT_ATOMS: atom_id res chain seq x y z
N MET A 1 -1.30 -53.93 27.07
CA MET A 1 -0.86 -52.52 27.13
C MET A 1 -1.81 -51.63 26.33
N LYS A 2 -2.99 -51.30 26.88
CA LYS A 2 -4.02 -50.49 26.17
C LYS A 2 -3.87 -48.99 26.44
N ILE A 3 -3.42 -48.63 27.65
CA ILE A 3 -3.20 -47.26 28.12
C ILE A 3 -2.18 -46.48 27.28
N GLY A 4 -1.08 -47.11 26.85
CA GLY A 4 -0.07 -46.45 26.01
C GLY A 4 -0.63 -45.96 24.67
N ARG A 5 -1.59 -46.69 24.09
CA ARG A 5 -2.22 -46.31 22.81
C ARG A 5 -3.13 -45.09 22.96
N TYR A 6 -3.85 -44.98 24.08
CA TYR A 6 -4.68 -43.80 24.38
C TYR A 6 -3.83 -42.56 24.67
N LEU A 7 -2.67 -42.73 25.34
CA LEU A 7 -1.73 -41.64 25.57
C LEU A 7 -1.16 -41.06 24.26
N ILE A 8 -0.79 -41.92 23.31
CA ILE A 8 -0.29 -41.45 21.99
C ILE A 8 -1.37 -40.66 21.25
N VAL A 9 -2.61 -41.14 21.25
CA VAL A 9 -3.74 -40.43 20.60
C VAL A 9 -4.01 -39.11 21.31
N PHE A 10 -3.92 -39.05 22.64
CA PHE A 10 -4.10 -37.82 23.41
C PHE A 10 -3.01 -36.79 23.12
N VAL A 11 -1.74 -37.20 23.07
CA VAL A 11 -0.61 -36.31 22.73
C VAL A 11 -0.73 -35.82 21.30
N PHE A 12 -1.16 -36.67 20.36
CA PHE A 12 -1.39 -36.27 18.98
C PHE A 12 -2.54 -35.28 18.83
N LEU A 13 -3.63 -35.47 19.59
CA LEU A 13 -4.75 -34.53 19.60
C LEU A 13 -4.33 -33.18 20.19
N MET A 14 -3.54 -33.19 21.27
CA MET A 14 -2.99 -31.98 21.88
C MET A 14 -2.02 -31.25 20.95
N SER A 15 -1.14 -31.97 20.25
CA SER A 15 -0.21 -31.33 19.31
C SER A 15 -0.95 -30.71 18.13
N MET A 16 -2.02 -31.36 17.64
CA MET A 16 -2.88 -30.83 16.58
C MET A 16 -3.66 -29.59 17.05
N LEU A 17 -4.16 -29.58 18.28
CA LEU A 17 -4.83 -28.41 18.86
C LEU A 17 -3.87 -27.25 19.15
N ILE A 18 -2.59 -27.51 19.44
CA ILE A 18 -1.59 -26.45 19.63
C ILE A 18 -1.16 -25.87 18.28
N THR A 19 -1.05 -26.68 17.24
CA THR A 19 -0.68 -26.21 15.89
C THR A 19 -1.83 -25.51 15.16
N PHE A 20 -3.08 -25.96 15.36
CA PHE A 20 -4.30 -25.39 14.74
C PHE A 20 -5.17 -24.54 15.67
N GLY A 21 -4.85 -24.44 16.97
CA GLY A 21 -5.57 -23.59 17.91
C GLY A 21 -5.37 -22.11 17.58
N LYS A 22 -6.40 -21.28 17.80
CA LYS A 22 -6.37 -19.82 17.57
C LYS A 22 -5.05 -19.21 18.08
N ARG A 23 -4.21 -18.66 17.18
CA ARG A 23 -2.80 -18.21 17.38
C ARG A 23 -1.71 -19.27 17.16
N GLY A 24 -2.02 -20.34 16.44
CA GLY A 24 -1.05 -21.34 16.02
C GLY A 24 0.03 -20.78 15.07
N ILE A 25 0.98 -21.64 14.69
CA ILE A 25 2.13 -21.26 13.85
C ILE A 25 1.67 -20.74 12.48
N VAL A 26 0.59 -21.31 11.93
CA VAL A 26 0.02 -20.93 10.63
C VAL A 26 -0.52 -19.49 10.66
N ASP A 27 -1.25 -19.12 11.72
CA ASP A 27 -1.75 -17.75 11.90
C ASP A 27 -0.60 -16.76 11.98
N ASN A 28 0.47 -17.08 12.73
CA ASN A 28 1.64 -16.22 12.84
C ASN A 28 2.36 -16.03 11.49
N TYR A 29 2.42 -17.07 10.65
CA TYR A 29 3.00 -16.96 9.31
C TYR A 29 2.15 -16.05 8.42
N ALA A 30 0.83 -16.28 8.38
CA ALA A 30 -0.09 -15.44 7.61
C ALA A 30 -0.11 -13.98 8.12
N MET A 31 -0.01 -13.76 9.43
CA MET A 31 0.10 -12.42 10.02
C MET A 31 1.40 -11.73 9.63
N LYS A 32 2.54 -12.45 9.60
CA LYS A 32 3.82 -11.89 9.13
C LYS A 32 3.74 -11.48 7.67
N GLU A 33 3.12 -12.29 6.82
CA GLU A 33 2.93 -11.97 5.40
C GLU A 33 2.05 -10.72 5.22
N ARG A 34 0.92 -10.64 5.93
CA ARG A 34 0.07 -9.44 5.96
C ARG A 34 0.81 -8.21 6.46
N LEU A 35 1.65 -8.36 7.49
CA LEU A 35 2.44 -7.27 8.05
C LEU A 35 3.49 -6.78 7.05
N MET A 36 4.14 -7.67 6.30
CA MET A 36 5.05 -7.31 5.22
C MET A 36 4.33 -6.57 4.09
N ALA A 37 3.16 -7.06 3.66
CA ALA A 37 2.35 -6.39 2.65
C ALA A 37 1.91 -4.98 3.10
N LEU A 38 1.45 -4.84 4.35
CA LEU A 38 1.09 -3.53 4.91
C LEU A 38 2.28 -2.58 5.01
N LYS A 39 3.46 -3.08 5.40
CA LYS A 39 4.67 -2.25 5.45
C LYS A 39 5.07 -1.74 4.07
N LYS A 40 4.96 -2.58 3.05
CA LYS A 40 5.23 -2.18 1.66
C LYS A 40 4.22 -1.14 1.18
N ALA A 41 2.92 -1.36 1.42
CA ALA A 41 1.89 -0.39 1.08
C ALA A 41 2.13 0.96 1.79
N ASN A 42 2.49 0.94 3.07
CA ASN A 42 2.82 2.15 3.82
C ASN A 42 4.06 2.87 3.27
N SER A 43 5.11 2.15 2.85
CA SER A 43 6.28 2.78 2.25
C SER A 43 5.95 3.44 0.92
N ASP A 44 5.14 2.77 0.10
CA ASP A 44 4.75 3.27 -1.22
C ASP A 44 3.88 4.53 -1.07
N ILE A 45 2.89 4.51 -0.18
CA ILE A 45 2.05 5.68 0.16
C ILE A 45 2.89 6.82 0.74
N ALA A 46 3.89 6.52 1.58
CA ALA A 46 4.75 7.55 2.16
C ALA A 46 5.64 8.22 1.10
N LEU A 47 6.09 7.48 0.09
CA LEU A 47 6.83 8.04 -1.05
C LEU A 47 5.92 8.93 -1.90
N GLU A 48 4.73 8.45 -2.26
CA GLU A 48 3.75 9.23 -3.02
C GLU A 48 3.35 10.51 -2.28
N ASN A 49 3.13 10.43 -0.97
CA ASN A 49 2.81 11.60 -0.14
C ASN A 49 3.93 12.64 -0.14
N ARG A 50 5.21 12.21 -0.09
CA ARG A 50 6.36 13.12 -0.19
C ARG A 50 6.41 13.82 -1.54
N GLU A 51 6.19 13.09 -2.63
CA GLU A 51 6.16 13.67 -3.98
C GLU A 51 5.01 14.67 -4.13
N LEU A 52 3.81 14.31 -3.68
CA LEU A 52 2.64 15.18 -3.71
C LEU A 52 2.86 16.43 -2.85
N SER A 53 3.43 16.29 -1.66
CA SER A 53 3.77 17.41 -0.79
C SER A 53 4.76 18.35 -1.43
N LYS A 54 5.77 17.81 -2.14
CA LYS A 54 6.73 18.63 -2.91
C LYS A 54 6.04 19.37 -4.06
N LYS A 55 5.18 18.71 -4.82
CA LYS A 55 4.39 19.34 -5.89
C LYS A 55 3.49 20.45 -5.32
N ALA A 56 2.82 20.20 -4.20
CA ALA A 56 1.97 21.17 -3.53
C ALA A 56 2.75 22.40 -3.03
N ALA A 57 3.98 22.20 -2.54
CA ALA A 57 4.86 23.31 -2.18
C ALA A 57 5.26 24.15 -3.41
N LEU A 58 5.67 23.49 -4.50
CA LEU A 58 6.03 24.16 -5.76
C LEU A 58 4.85 24.95 -6.35
N LEU A 59 3.65 24.38 -6.33
CA LEU A 59 2.41 25.06 -6.75
C LEU A 59 2.05 26.28 -5.89
N ARG A 60 2.64 26.44 -4.70
CA ARG A 60 2.40 27.60 -3.83
C ARG A 60 3.45 28.69 -3.97
N SER A 61 4.70 28.32 -4.20
CA SER A 61 5.83 29.26 -4.15
C SER A 61 6.51 29.52 -5.49
N ASP A 62 6.30 28.68 -6.50
CA ASP A 62 7.02 28.76 -7.78
C ASP A 62 6.06 29.11 -8.94
N LEU A 63 6.15 30.36 -9.40
CA LEU A 63 5.31 30.86 -10.49
C LEU A 63 5.58 30.16 -11.83
N GLN A 64 6.81 29.77 -12.11
CA GLN A 64 7.16 29.06 -13.35
C GLN A 64 6.56 27.65 -13.33
N TYR A 65 6.63 26.98 -12.18
CA TYR A 65 5.99 25.67 -12.01
C TYR A 65 4.48 25.75 -12.15
N ILE A 66 3.84 26.78 -11.59
CA ILE A 66 2.40 27.01 -11.74
C ILE A 66 2.04 27.25 -13.21
N GLU A 67 2.78 28.09 -13.94
CA GLU A 67 2.51 28.33 -15.36
C GLU A 67 2.67 27.06 -16.20
N MET A 68 3.70 26.26 -15.94
CA MET A 68 3.90 24.96 -16.59
C MET A 68 2.72 24.02 -16.36
N VAL A 69 2.27 23.87 -15.11
CA VAL A 69 1.11 23.04 -14.76
C VAL A 69 -0.16 23.59 -15.39
N ALA A 70 -0.36 24.91 -15.35
CA ALA A 70 -1.51 25.57 -15.96
C ALA A 70 -1.60 25.30 -17.47
N ARG A 71 -0.47 25.38 -18.18
CA ARG A 71 -0.42 25.11 -19.63
C ARG A 71 -0.60 23.63 -19.96
N ASN A 72 0.07 22.74 -19.23
CA ASN A 72 0.16 21.33 -19.59
C ASN A 72 -1.03 20.48 -19.08
N GLU A 73 -1.49 20.73 -17.85
CA GLU A 73 -2.51 19.87 -17.23
C GLU A 73 -3.93 20.37 -17.46
N ILE A 74 -4.14 21.69 -17.46
CA ILE A 74 -5.48 22.30 -17.60
C ILE A 74 -5.65 23.07 -18.91
N GLY A 75 -4.63 23.12 -19.77
CA GLY A 75 -4.70 23.76 -21.08
C GLY A 75 -4.90 25.29 -21.02
N MET A 76 -4.48 25.91 -19.92
CA MET A 76 -4.58 27.36 -19.74
C MET A 76 -3.60 28.06 -20.69
N VAL A 77 -4.08 29.12 -21.33
CA VAL A 77 -3.30 29.90 -22.29
C VAL A 77 -3.23 31.36 -21.86
N ARG A 78 -2.13 32.03 -22.20
CA ARG A 78 -1.93 33.45 -21.91
C ARG A 78 -2.64 34.29 -22.98
N LYS A 79 -2.99 35.53 -22.62
CA LYS A 79 -3.45 36.53 -23.60
C LYS A 79 -2.38 36.70 -24.67
N GLY A 80 -2.74 36.43 -25.93
CA GLY A 80 -1.85 36.48 -27.09
C GLY A 80 -1.44 35.12 -27.65
N ASP A 81 -1.76 34.02 -26.97
CA ASP A 81 -1.46 32.67 -27.45
C ASP A 81 -2.40 32.28 -28.61
N LEU A 82 -1.84 31.65 -29.65
CA LEU A 82 -2.60 31.10 -30.78
C LEU A 82 -3.18 29.73 -30.41
N VAL A 83 -4.50 29.67 -30.22
CA VAL A 83 -5.21 28.41 -29.92
C VAL A 83 -5.75 27.80 -31.20
N TYR A 84 -5.20 26.67 -31.62
CA TYR A 84 -5.78 25.85 -32.68
C TYR A 84 -6.95 25.03 -32.12
N ARG A 85 -8.17 25.36 -32.55
CA ARG A 85 -9.35 24.51 -32.36
C ARG A 85 -9.67 23.82 -33.68
N TYR A 86 -9.48 22.51 -33.73
CA TYR A 86 -9.98 21.71 -34.85
C TYR A 86 -11.51 21.63 -34.72
N SER A 87 -12.24 22.30 -35.62
CA SER A 87 -13.66 22.04 -35.81
C SER A 87 -13.78 20.69 -36.49
N LYS A 88 -14.59 19.81 -35.91
CA LYS A 88 -15.05 18.60 -36.61
C LYS A 88 -16.01 18.99 -37.73
#